data_AF-A0A7T1WQQ9-F1
#
_entry.id   AF-A0A7T1WQQ9-F1
#
_cell.length_a   1.000
_cell.length_b   1.000
_cell.length_c   1.000
_cell.angle_alpha   90.00
_cell.angle_beta   90.00
_cell.angle_gamma   90.00
#
_symmetry.space_group_name_H-M   'P 1'
#
loop_
_entity.id
_entity.type
_entity.pdbx_description
1 polymer ?
#
loop_
_entity_poly.entity_id
_entity_poly.type
_entity_poly.pdbx_seq_one_letter_code
_entity_poly.pdbx_strand_id
1 'polypeptide(L)'
;MSTGQDPQPEPQFFVQDYITISRDHRTQLVIALGGNDKAAGILQTTGHFLPAPGPLGTYHRQPHTLPVDEQRRGATAAAQHLLLAGFSVHLDPALDVLSTVDSDRAAAHRYLAQLAGRAAAAADDRGVAEVLTELVAPNDGMLPRTLMTLVSAWAPWTRRLEAAGQEPVLPEGLMNAASSISRQAWQIEQIRNKAATRPSTDAAPHRPASAPPQADRNRPQHKR
;
A
#
# COMPACT_ATOMS: atom_id res chain seq x y z
N MET A 1 -39.25 3.84 16.33
CA MET A 1 -38.56 2.92 17.26
C MET A 1 -37.19 2.63 16.68
N SER A 2 -36.17 3.36 17.16
CA SER A 2 -34.79 3.24 16.71
C SER A 2 -34.12 2.04 17.37
N THR A 3 -33.59 1.11 16.58
CA THR A 3 -32.57 0.17 17.04
C THR A 3 -31.23 0.90 16.99
N GLY A 4 -30.88 1.54 18.11
CA GLY A 4 -29.52 2.00 18.35
C GLY A 4 -28.63 0.77 18.51
N GLN A 5 -27.83 0.50 17.50
CA GLN A 5 -26.82 -0.54 17.58
C GLN A 5 -25.69 0.02 18.45
N ASP A 6 -25.54 -0.53 19.65
CA ASP A 6 -24.44 -0.17 20.54
C ASP A 6 -23.11 -0.33 19.80
N PRO A 7 -22.18 0.62 19.92
CA PRO A 7 -20.86 0.50 19.31
C PRO A 7 -20.18 -0.77 19.86
N GLN A 8 -19.74 -1.64 18.95
CA GLN A 8 -18.90 -2.77 19.30
C GLN A 8 -17.71 -2.26 20.14
N PRO A 9 -17.40 -2.91 21.28
CA PRO A 9 -16.27 -2.49 22.10
C PRO A 9 -14.98 -2.56 21.27
N GLU A 10 -14.19 -1.50 21.34
CA GLU A 10 -12.90 -1.39 20.67
C GLU A 10 -12.02 -2.60 21.06
N PRO A 11 -11.40 -3.31 20.09
CA PRO A 11 -10.60 -4.48 20.40
C PRO A 11 -9.47 -4.10 21.37
N GLN A 12 -9.44 -4.74 22.53
CA GLN A 12 -8.31 -4.61 23.45
C GLN A 12 -7.08 -5.28 22.82
N PHE A 13 -6.19 -4.45 22.29
CA PHE A 13 -4.86 -4.90 21.86
C PHE A 13 -4.00 -5.15 23.10
N PHE A 14 -3.85 -6.42 23.47
CA PHE A 14 -2.82 -6.82 24.44
C PHE A 14 -1.47 -6.78 23.73
N VAL A 15 -0.77 -5.65 23.80
CA VAL A 15 0.64 -5.59 23.40
C VAL A 15 1.40 -6.47 24.37
N GLN A 16 1.69 -7.70 23.93
CA GLN A 16 2.22 -8.75 24.80
C GLN A 16 3.69 -8.51 25.21
N ASP A 17 4.35 -7.52 24.58
CA ASP A 17 5.54 -6.75 24.98
C ASP A 17 6.07 -6.00 23.72
N TYR A 18 6.82 -4.90 23.89
CA TYR A 18 7.47 -4.20 22.78
C TYR A 18 8.91 -4.68 22.59
N ILE A 19 9.27 -5.02 21.35
CA ILE A 19 10.58 -5.57 20.99
C ILE A 19 11.23 -4.67 19.94
N THR A 20 12.49 -4.32 20.17
CA THR A 20 13.28 -3.52 19.23
C THR A 20 14.37 -4.39 18.62
N ILE A 21 14.41 -4.51 17.29
CA ILE A 21 15.47 -5.15 16.52
C ILE A 21 16.20 -4.08 15.71
N SER A 22 17.46 -3.82 16.05
CA SER A 22 18.24 -2.75 15.42
C SER A 22 19.69 -3.12 15.21
N ARG A 23 20.37 -2.41 14.31
CA ARG A 23 21.83 -2.50 14.18
C ARG A 23 22.48 -1.48 15.10
N ASP A 24 23.29 -1.96 16.06
CA ASP A 24 24.09 -1.08 16.91
C ASP A 24 25.15 -0.38 16.06
N HIS A 25 25.09 0.95 16.00
CA HIS A 25 26.05 1.75 15.23
C HIS A 25 27.50 1.62 15.71
N ARG A 26 27.73 1.33 17.00
CA ARG A 26 29.08 1.19 17.56
C ARG A 26 29.73 -0.14 17.22
N THR A 27 28.98 -1.23 17.33
CA THR A 27 29.52 -2.60 17.15
C THR A 27 29.14 -3.23 15.82
N GLN A 28 28.24 -2.58 15.06
CA GLN A 28 27.61 -3.11 13.84
C GLN A 28 26.84 -4.41 14.06
N LEU A 29 26.58 -4.80 15.31
CA LEU A 29 25.83 -6.01 15.65
C LEU A 29 24.34 -5.76 15.51
N VAL A 30 23.62 -6.75 14.98
CA VAL A 30 22.16 -6.75 15.05
C VAL A 30 21.74 -7.26 16.42
N ILE A 31 21.04 -6.42 17.16
CA ILE A 31 20.59 -6.68 18.53
C ILE A 31 19.06 -6.65 18.59
N ALA A 32 18.51 -7.44 19.51
CA ALA A 32 17.10 -7.44 19.88
C ALA A 32 16.97 -7.20 21.38
N LEU A 33 16.13 -6.23 21.75
CA LEU A 33 15.87 -5.79 23.12
C LEU A 33 14.38 -5.92 23.44
N GLY A 34 14.07 -6.30 24.68
CA GLY A 34 12.70 -6.47 25.16
C GLY A 34 12.11 -7.87 24.90
N GLY A 35 10.83 -8.01 25.22
CA GLY A 35 10.10 -9.28 25.13
C GLY A 35 10.34 -10.23 26.31
N ASN A 36 9.65 -11.37 26.24
CA ASN A 36 9.69 -12.45 27.24
C ASN A 36 10.31 -13.73 26.65
N ASP A 37 10.30 -14.84 27.40
CA ASP A 37 10.91 -16.11 26.98
C ASP A 37 10.32 -16.65 25.66
N LYS A 38 9.04 -16.36 25.37
CA LYS A 38 8.41 -16.73 24.08
C LYS A 38 9.02 -15.93 22.93
N ALA A 39 9.24 -14.62 23.14
CA ALA A 39 9.94 -13.79 22.15
C ALA A 39 11.40 -14.23 21.97
N ALA A 40 12.10 -14.56 23.06
CA ALA A 40 13.45 -15.11 23.03
C ALA A 40 13.54 -16.40 22.21
N GLY A 41 12.57 -17.31 22.38
CA GLY A 41 12.45 -18.51 21.57
C GLY A 41 12.33 -18.21 20.07
N ILE A 42 11.45 -17.29 19.68
CA ILE A 42 11.25 -16.89 18.28
C ILE A 42 12.52 -16.26 17.69
N LEU A 43 13.18 -15.38 18.44
CA LEU A 43 14.43 -14.73 18.03
C LEU A 43 15.51 -15.77 17.74
N GLN A 44 15.63 -16.80 18.59
CA GLN A 44 16.62 -17.87 18.45
C GLN A 44 16.30 -18.82 17.29
N THR A 45 15.04 -19.24 17.14
CA THR A 45 14.65 -20.22 16.11
C THR A 45 14.65 -19.65 14.72
N THR A 46 14.22 -18.40 14.56
CA THR A 46 13.90 -17.85 13.24
C THR A 46 14.89 -16.79 12.79
N GLY A 47 15.49 -16.06 13.74
CA GLY A 47 16.41 -14.97 13.43
C GLY A 47 17.88 -15.26 13.66
N HIS A 48 18.23 -16.47 14.10
CA HIS A 48 19.58 -16.84 14.52
C HIS A 48 20.15 -15.96 15.63
N PHE A 49 19.30 -15.36 16.45
CA PHE A 49 19.77 -14.59 17.60
C PHE A 49 20.28 -15.52 18.68
N LEU A 50 21.30 -15.07 19.42
CA LEU A 50 21.88 -15.75 20.57
C LEU A 50 21.69 -14.86 21.80
N PRO A 51 21.36 -15.46 22.97
CA PRO A 51 21.30 -14.71 24.21
C PRO A 51 22.68 -14.18 24.61
N ALA A 52 22.71 -12.98 25.15
CA ALA A 52 23.91 -12.25 25.50
C ALA A 52 23.72 -11.52 26.84
N PRO A 53 24.69 -11.60 27.77
CA PRO A 53 24.59 -10.87 29.04
C PRO A 53 24.74 -9.36 28.79
N GLY A 54 23.81 -8.57 29.32
CA GLY A 54 23.83 -7.11 29.23
C GLY A 54 23.60 -6.44 30.59
N PRO A 55 23.91 -5.14 30.71
CA PRO A 55 23.81 -4.39 31.96
C PRO A 55 22.37 -4.20 32.47
N LEU A 56 21.37 -4.34 31.58
CA LEU A 56 19.94 -4.22 31.91
C LEU A 56 19.21 -5.57 31.80
N GLY A 57 19.95 -6.69 31.81
CA GLY A 57 19.43 -8.03 31.58
C GLY A 57 19.93 -8.66 30.28
N THR A 58 19.52 -9.90 30.05
CA THR A 58 19.87 -10.65 28.83
C THR A 58 19.24 -9.98 27.61
N TYR A 59 20.08 -9.63 26.63
CA TYR A 59 19.62 -9.22 25.30
C TYR A 59 19.93 -10.31 24.29
N HIS A 60 19.41 -10.17 23.08
CA HIS A 60 19.63 -11.10 22.00
C HIS A 60 20.45 -10.43 20.91
N ARG A 61 21.40 -11.15 20.29
CA ARG A 61 22.16 -10.62 19.15
C ARG A 61 22.43 -11.69 18.10
N GLN A 62 22.53 -11.31 16.83
CA GLN A 62 23.01 -12.23 15.81
C GLN A 62 24.54 -12.43 15.92
N PRO A 63 25.08 -13.57 15.45
CA PRO A 63 26.53 -13.80 15.42
C PRO A 63 27.25 -12.76 14.58
N HIS A 64 28.43 -12.32 15.05
CA HIS A 64 29.27 -11.39 14.30
C HIS A 64 29.86 -12.00 13.03
N THR A 65 29.96 -13.34 12.97
CA THR A 65 30.45 -14.09 11.80
C THR A 65 29.39 -14.24 10.71
N LEU A 66 28.12 -13.93 11.01
CA LEU A 66 27.03 -14.11 10.08
C LEU A 66 27.13 -13.04 8.97
N PRO A 67 27.08 -13.40 7.67
CA PRO A 67 27.08 -12.44 6.57
C PRO A 67 25.98 -11.39 6.71
N VAL A 68 26.23 -10.16 6.26
CA VAL A 68 25.30 -9.03 6.42
C VAL A 68 23.92 -9.34 5.83
N ASP A 69 23.86 -9.98 4.66
CA ASP A 69 22.58 -10.34 4.04
C ASP A 69 21.83 -11.41 4.83
N GLU A 70 22.53 -12.35 5.47
CA GLU A 70 21.93 -13.35 6.35
C GLU A 70 21.44 -12.74 7.66
N GLN A 71 22.19 -11.78 8.21
CA GLN A 71 21.75 -10.99 9.36
C GLN A 71 20.42 -10.27 9.06
N ARG A 72 20.34 -9.56 7.92
CA ARG A 72 19.13 -8.86 7.48
C ARG A 72 17.95 -9.81 7.28
N ARG A 73 18.17 -10.94 6.60
CA ARG A 73 17.12 -11.96 6.39
C ARG A 73 16.62 -12.53 7.72
N GLY A 74 17.52 -12.89 8.63
CA GLY A 74 17.15 -13.41 9.95
C GLY A 74 16.40 -12.37 10.79
N ALA A 75 16.84 -11.11 10.79
CA ALA A 75 16.18 -10.03 11.51
C ALA A 75 14.75 -9.78 10.99
N THR A 76 14.58 -9.75 9.67
CA THR A 76 13.27 -9.61 9.02
C THR A 76 12.36 -10.79 9.35
N ALA A 77 12.85 -12.02 9.22
CA ALA A 77 12.06 -13.22 9.49
C ALA A 77 11.63 -13.31 10.96
N ALA A 78 12.52 -12.97 11.90
CA ALA A 78 12.18 -12.91 13.32
C ALA A 78 11.14 -11.82 13.61
N ALA A 79 11.29 -10.62 13.04
CA ALA A 79 10.31 -9.55 13.21
C ALA A 79 8.92 -9.97 12.74
N GLN A 80 8.82 -10.63 11.58
CA GLN A 80 7.54 -11.16 11.08
C GLN A 80 6.92 -12.20 12.03
N HIS A 81 7.71 -13.14 12.55
CA HIS A 81 7.18 -14.17 13.46
C HIS A 81 6.77 -13.59 14.82
N LEU A 82 7.48 -12.58 15.32
CA LEU A 82 7.11 -11.86 16.53
C LEU A 82 5.80 -11.09 16.35
N LEU A 83 5.61 -10.41 15.21
CA LEU A 83 4.35 -9.75 14.88
C LEU A 83 3.18 -10.75 14.81
N LEU A 84 3.38 -11.90 14.14
CA LEU A 84 2.37 -12.96 14.08
C LEU A 84 2.05 -13.58 15.45
N ALA A 85 3.02 -13.58 16.36
CA ALA A 85 2.84 -14.06 17.73
C ALA A 85 2.17 -13.04 18.68
N GLY A 86 1.83 -11.84 18.19
CA GLY A 86 1.12 -10.80 18.93
C GLY A 86 2.02 -9.76 19.62
N PHE A 87 3.33 -9.74 19.33
CA PHE A 87 4.24 -8.73 19.86
C PHE A 87 4.20 -7.45 19.02
N SER A 88 4.47 -6.31 19.66
CA SER A 88 4.78 -5.08 18.91
C SER A 88 6.28 -5.04 18.62
N VAL A 89 6.64 -4.90 17.35
CA VAL A 89 8.04 -4.98 16.91
C VAL A 89 8.44 -3.73 16.18
N HIS A 90 9.58 -3.17 16.56
CA HIS A 90 10.31 -2.21 15.75
C HIS A 90 11.49 -2.91 15.07
N LEU A 91 11.48 -2.92 13.74
CA LEU A 91 12.60 -3.38 12.93
C LEU A 91 13.27 -2.15 12.31
N ASP A 92 14.57 -1.99 12.54
CA ASP A 92 15.39 -1.00 11.84
C ASP A 92 15.23 -1.17 10.30
N PRO A 93 14.83 -0.12 9.56
CA PRO A 93 14.61 -0.19 8.12
C PRO A 93 15.81 -0.71 7.32
N ALA A 94 17.04 -0.50 7.80
CA ALA A 94 18.23 -1.04 7.14
C ALA A 94 18.29 -2.58 7.16
N LEU A 95 17.58 -3.20 8.11
CA LEU A 95 17.51 -4.65 8.28
C LEU A 95 16.33 -5.28 7.54
N ASP A 96 15.33 -4.51 7.13
CA ASP A 96 14.17 -5.00 6.41
C ASP A 96 14.55 -5.41 4.97
N VAL A 97 14.43 -6.71 4.68
CA VAL A 97 14.71 -7.28 3.35
C VAL A 97 13.48 -7.22 2.44
N LEU A 98 12.27 -7.07 3.00
CA LEU A 98 11.05 -6.87 2.22
C LEU A 98 11.04 -5.47 1.59
N SER A 99 11.63 -4.49 2.30
CA SER A 99 11.85 -3.12 1.86
C SER A 99 13.20 -2.96 1.12
N THR A 100 13.47 -3.83 0.13
CA THR A 100 14.60 -3.60 -0.79
C THR A 100 14.13 -2.86 -2.04
N VAL A 101 14.96 -1.95 -2.57
CA VAL A 101 14.65 -1.18 -3.79
C VAL A 101 14.24 -2.09 -4.97
N ASP A 102 14.82 -3.29 -5.06
CA ASP A 102 14.47 -4.26 -6.09
C ASP A 102 13.13 -4.97 -5.82
N SER A 103 12.79 -5.25 -4.55
CA SER A 103 11.48 -5.75 -4.13
C SER A 103 10.37 -4.73 -4.40
N ASP A 104 10.63 -3.46 -4.08
CA ASP A 104 9.69 -2.35 -4.33
C ASP A 104 9.48 -2.14 -5.84
N ARG A 105 10.54 -2.21 -6.64
CA ARG A 105 10.46 -2.17 -8.11
C ARG A 105 9.64 -3.34 -8.65
N ALA A 106 9.87 -4.55 -8.17
CA ALA A 106 9.10 -5.72 -8.58
C ALA A 106 7.62 -5.63 -8.15
N ALA A 107 7.34 -5.06 -6.98
CA ALA A 107 5.98 -4.79 -6.52
C ALA A 107 5.27 -3.76 -7.42
N ALA A 108 5.95 -2.66 -7.78
CA ALA A 108 5.43 -1.65 -8.69
C ALA A 108 5.10 -2.24 -10.09
N HIS A 109 5.98 -3.06 -10.65
CA HIS A 109 5.72 -3.74 -11.93
C HIS A 109 4.51 -4.68 -11.86
N ARG A 110 4.40 -5.48 -10.78
CA ARG A 110 3.23 -6.36 -10.58
C ARG A 110 1.94 -5.57 -10.46
N TYR A 111 1.95 -4.44 -9.76
CA TYR A 111 0.78 -3.58 -9.62
C TYR A 111 0.35 -2.97 -10.98
N LEU A 112 1.30 -2.51 -11.79
CA LEU A 112 1.01 -2.05 -13.16
C LEU A 112 0.41 -3.15 -14.04
N ALA A 113 0.92 -4.38 -13.95
CA ALA A 113 0.36 -5.52 -14.67
C ALA A 113 -1.08 -5.84 -14.21
N GLN A 114 -1.37 -5.72 -12.92
CA GLN A 114 -2.72 -5.89 -12.37
C GLN A 114 -3.69 -4.80 -12.87
N LEU A 115 -3.25 -3.53 -12.91
CA LEU A 115 -4.05 -2.44 -13.46
C LEU A 115 -4.37 -2.66 -14.95
N ALA A 116 -3.38 -3.09 -15.74
CA ALA A 116 -3.59 -3.43 -17.15
C ALA A 116 -4.59 -4.60 -17.30
N GLY A 117 -4.47 -5.64 -16.47
CA GLY A 117 -5.43 -6.75 -16.42
C GLY A 117 -6.85 -6.31 -16.07
N ARG A 118 -7.01 -5.43 -15.07
CA ARG A 118 -8.31 -4.85 -14.69
C ARG A 118 -8.92 -4.00 -15.79
N ALA A 119 -8.12 -3.18 -16.47
CA ALA A 119 -8.59 -2.40 -17.61
C ALA A 119 -9.08 -3.29 -18.75
N ALA A 120 -8.35 -4.36 -19.06
CA ALA A 120 -8.73 -5.31 -20.12
C ALA A 120 -9.98 -6.14 -19.76
N ALA A 121 -10.20 -6.42 -18.47
CA ALA A 121 -11.33 -7.19 -17.98
C ALA A 121 -12.57 -6.34 -17.63
N ALA A 122 -12.49 -5.01 -17.76
CA ALA A 122 -13.59 -4.12 -17.42
C ALA A 122 -14.80 -4.37 -18.34
N ALA A 123 -15.93 -4.77 -17.74
CA ALA A 123 -17.16 -5.07 -18.46
C ALA A 123 -17.95 -3.80 -18.83
N ASP A 124 -17.68 -2.68 -18.18
CA ASP A 124 -18.36 -1.41 -18.41
C ASP A 124 -17.43 -0.19 -18.28
N ASP A 125 -17.93 0.96 -18.73
CA ASP A 125 -17.21 2.23 -18.72
C ASP A 125 -16.86 2.70 -17.29
N ARG A 126 -17.57 2.21 -16.26
CA ARG A 126 -17.26 2.49 -14.85
C ARG A 126 -15.99 1.76 -14.41
N GLY A 127 -15.85 0.48 -14.76
CA GLY A 127 -14.63 -0.28 -14.49
C GLY A 127 -13.39 0.34 -15.14
N VAL A 128 -13.53 0.87 -16.36
CA VAL A 128 -12.45 1.63 -17.02
C VAL A 128 -12.15 2.93 -16.25
N ALA A 129 -13.18 3.67 -15.84
CA ALA A 129 -13.01 4.92 -15.10
C ALA A 129 -12.31 4.72 -13.74
N GLU A 130 -12.55 3.61 -13.05
CA GLU A 130 -11.84 3.26 -11.80
C GLU A 130 -10.34 3.07 -12.05
N VAL A 131 -9.96 2.29 -13.07
CA VAL A 131 -8.54 2.09 -13.40
C VAL A 131 -7.88 3.39 -13.82
N LEU A 132 -8.57 4.23 -14.61
CA LEU A 132 -8.03 5.53 -14.98
C LEU A 132 -7.90 6.48 -13.77
N THR A 133 -8.77 6.35 -12.76
CA THR A 133 -8.68 7.13 -11.51
C THR A 133 -7.37 6.83 -10.77
N GLU A 134 -6.98 5.56 -10.66
CA GLU A 134 -5.70 5.14 -10.05
C GLU A 134 -4.47 5.73 -10.77
N LEU A 135 -4.58 5.96 -12.09
CA LEU A 135 -3.50 6.53 -12.88
C LEU A 135 -3.40 8.05 -12.74
N VAL A 136 -4.53 8.76 -12.70
CA VAL A 136 -4.59 10.23 -12.82
C VAL A 136 -4.96 10.96 -11.52
N ALA A 137 -5.25 10.25 -10.43
CA ALA A 137 -5.61 10.88 -9.16
C ALA A 137 -4.62 12.01 -8.80
N PRO A 138 -5.08 13.23 -8.45
CA PRO A 138 -4.21 14.41 -8.40
C PRO A 138 -3.00 14.29 -7.48
N ASN A 139 -3.17 13.68 -6.30
CA ASN A 139 -2.12 13.57 -5.29
C ASN A 139 -1.51 12.17 -5.22
N ASP A 140 -2.33 11.14 -5.43
CA ASP A 140 -1.92 9.75 -5.23
C ASP A 140 -1.76 8.95 -6.52
N GLY A 141 -2.14 9.52 -7.66
CA GLY A 141 -2.10 8.88 -8.96
C GLY A 141 -0.68 8.65 -9.45
N MET A 142 -0.51 7.58 -10.22
CA MET A 142 0.81 7.16 -10.70
C MET A 142 1.45 8.17 -11.66
N LEU A 143 0.66 8.82 -12.53
CA LEU A 143 1.18 9.80 -13.50
C LEU A 143 1.69 11.08 -12.82
N PRO A 144 0.95 11.75 -11.92
CA PRO A 144 1.48 12.87 -11.15
C PRO A 144 2.74 12.53 -10.35
N ARG A 145 2.81 11.37 -9.69
CA ARG A 145 4.02 10.94 -8.96
C ARG A 145 5.23 10.72 -9.88
N THR A 146 5.01 10.15 -11.06
CA THR A 146 6.06 9.96 -12.07
C THR A 146 6.60 11.30 -12.55
N LEU A 147 5.69 12.25 -12.83
CA LEU A 147 6.06 13.62 -13.21
C LEU A 147 6.87 14.32 -12.11
N MET A 148 6.45 14.20 -10.84
CA MET A 148 7.19 14.77 -9.71
C MET A 148 8.57 14.15 -9.54
N THR A 149 8.72 12.85 -9.79
CA THR A 149 10.01 12.18 -9.76
C THR A 149 10.95 12.73 -10.85
N LEU A 150 10.43 12.91 -12.07
CA LEU A 150 11.19 13.51 -13.18
C LEU A 150 11.61 14.94 -12.87
N VAL A 151 10.69 15.79 -12.40
CA VAL A 151 10.97 17.20 -12.03
C VAL A 151 11.96 17.27 -10.85
N SER A 152 11.87 16.35 -9.89
CA SER A 152 12.81 16.31 -8.76
C SER A 152 14.22 15.87 -9.18
N ALA A 153 14.33 14.99 -10.18
CA ALA A 153 15.62 14.62 -10.77
C ALA A 153 16.19 15.72 -11.68
N TRP A 154 15.31 16.52 -12.27
CA TRP A 154 15.61 17.60 -13.22
C TRP A 154 16.41 18.74 -12.61
N ALA A 155 15.87 19.39 -11.58
CA ALA A 155 16.43 20.62 -11.02
C ALA A 155 17.85 20.48 -10.42
N PRO A 156 18.25 19.35 -9.80
CA PRO A 156 19.63 19.13 -9.42
C PRO A 156 20.56 18.86 -10.60
N TRP A 157 20.04 18.24 -11.67
CA TRP A 157 20.85 17.86 -12.83
C TRP A 157 21.21 19.07 -13.69
N THR A 158 20.26 19.97 -13.96
CA THR A 158 20.51 21.22 -14.69
C THR A 158 21.56 22.08 -14.01
N ARG A 159 21.45 22.26 -12.68
CA ARG A 159 22.43 23.00 -11.89
C ARG A 159 23.84 22.42 -11.99
N ARG A 160 23.98 21.09 -12.09
CA ARG A 160 25.28 20.43 -12.30
C ARG A 160 25.84 20.67 -13.70
N LEU A 161 24.99 20.67 -14.73
CA LEU A 161 25.40 20.92 -16.11
C LEU A 161 25.84 22.37 -16.32
N GLU A 162 25.10 23.33 -15.74
CA GLU A 162 25.46 24.75 -15.74
C GLU A 162 26.82 24.98 -15.06
N ALA A 163 27.04 24.37 -13.89
CA ALA A 163 28.31 24.44 -13.18
C ALA A 163 29.47 23.81 -13.97
N ALA A 164 29.19 22.86 -14.86
CA ALA A 164 30.17 22.20 -15.72
C ALA A 164 30.39 22.92 -17.07
N GLY A 165 29.69 24.03 -17.33
CA GLY A 165 29.80 24.79 -18.58
C GLY A 165 29.30 24.02 -19.82
N GLN A 166 28.41 23.03 -19.65
CA GLN A 166 27.85 22.25 -20.76
C GLN A 166 26.58 22.89 -21.33
N GLU A 167 26.36 22.72 -22.63
CA GLU A 167 25.19 23.25 -23.34
C GLU A 167 23.87 22.58 -22.90
N PRO A 168 22.75 23.33 -22.81
CA PRO A 168 21.50 22.88 -22.21
C PRO A 168 20.57 22.07 -23.13
N VAL A 169 21.08 21.45 -24.21
CA VAL A 169 20.23 20.74 -25.19
C VAL A 169 19.55 19.50 -24.59
N LEU A 170 20.26 18.72 -23.77
CA LEU A 170 19.71 17.59 -23.01
C LEU A 170 18.62 18.06 -22.02
N PRO A 171 18.81 19.22 -21.39
CA PRO A 171 17.79 19.81 -20.58
C PRO A 171 16.41 20.09 -21.17
N GLU A 172 16.37 20.69 -22.34
CA GLU A 172 15.11 21.02 -23.01
C GLU A 172 14.34 19.75 -23.39
N GLY A 173 15.05 18.68 -23.74
CA GLY A 173 14.45 17.37 -24.04
C GLY A 173 13.64 16.80 -22.88
N LEU A 174 14.14 16.87 -21.65
CA LEU A 174 13.41 16.34 -20.49
C LEU A 174 12.21 17.24 -20.11
N MET A 175 12.35 18.55 -20.26
CA MET A 175 11.24 19.50 -20.04
C MET A 175 10.10 19.27 -21.04
N ASN A 176 10.44 19.00 -22.30
CA ASN A 176 9.48 18.64 -23.34
C ASN A 176 8.77 17.31 -23.03
N ALA A 177 9.50 16.31 -22.53
CA ALA A 177 8.93 15.03 -22.10
C ALA A 177 7.97 15.21 -20.90
N ALA A 178 8.39 15.94 -19.87
CA ALA A 178 7.56 16.26 -18.70
C ALA A 178 6.26 17.00 -19.10
N SER A 179 6.37 17.98 -20.01
CA SER A 179 5.23 18.70 -20.56
C SER A 179 4.30 17.79 -21.36
N SER A 180 4.85 16.83 -22.11
CA SER A 180 4.08 15.83 -22.86
C SER A 180 3.29 14.90 -21.93
N ILE A 181 3.95 14.37 -20.88
CA ILE A 181 3.33 13.52 -19.86
C ILE A 181 2.19 14.26 -19.17
N SER A 182 2.39 15.53 -18.80
CA SER A 182 1.36 16.37 -18.18
C SER A 182 0.13 16.54 -19.08
N ARG A 183 0.34 16.83 -20.38
CA ARG A 183 -0.75 16.91 -21.36
C ARG A 183 -1.50 15.59 -21.50
N GLN A 184 -0.77 14.47 -21.56
CA GLN A 184 -1.37 13.14 -21.65
C GLN A 184 -2.18 12.79 -20.40
N ALA A 185 -1.66 13.10 -19.20
CA ALA A 185 -2.36 12.88 -17.93
C ALA A 185 -3.69 13.65 -17.90
N TRP A 186 -3.69 14.92 -18.32
CA TRP A 186 -4.91 15.71 -18.44
C TRP A 186 -5.90 15.10 -19.45
N GLN A 187 -5.44 14.64 -20.61
CA GLN A 187 -6.30 13.96 -21.58
C GLN A 187 -6.93 12.68 -21.01
N ILE A 188 -6.17 11.89 -20.26
CA ILE A 188 -6.66 10.67 -19.61
C ILE A 188 -7.70 11.01 -18.55
N GLU A 189 -7.49 12.07 -17.76
CA GLU A 189 -8.48 12.58 -16.80
C GLU A 189 -9.80 12.97 -17.49
N GLN A 190 -9.73 13.65 -18.63
CA GLN A 190 -10.93 13.99 -19.42
C GLN A 190 -11.66 12.73 -19.93
N ILE A 191 -10.92 11.71 -20.39
CA ILE A 191 -11.49 10.42 -20.83
C ILE A 191 -12.17 9.72 -19.63
N ARG A 192 -11.49 9.67 -18.49
CA ARG A 192 -12.03 9.12 -17.23
C ARG A 192 -13.34 9.80 -16.85
N ASN A 193 -13.40 11.13 -16.89
CA ASN A 193 -14.59 11.89 -16.52
C ASN A 193 -15.76 11.63 -17.48
N LYS A 194 -15.49 11.41 -18.78
CA LYS A 194 -16.49 10.98 -19.75
C LYS A 194 -16.97 9.54 -19.51
N ALA A 195 -16.07 8.63 -19.18
CA ALA A 195 -16.41 7.24 -18.88
C ALA A 195 -17.27 7.15 -17.60
N ALA A 196 -16.91 7.90 -16.56
CA ALA A 196 -17.64 7.94 -15.29
C ALA A 196 -19.07 8.50 -15.40
N THR A 197 -19.35 9.35 -16.41
CA THR A 197 -20.66 9.99 -16.60
C THR A 197 -21.60 9.18 -17.50
N ARG A 198 -21.14 8.08 -18.12
CA ARG A 198 -22.01 7.24 -18.93
C ARG A 198 -22.89 6.33 -18.05
N PRO A 199 -24.20 6.26 -18.33
CA PRO A 199 -25.08 5.34 -17.62
C PRO A 199 -24.70 3.89 -17.97
N SER A 200 -24.48 3.06 -16.95
CA SER A 200 -24.30 1.61 -17.12
C SER A 200 -25.48 1.06 -17.90
N THR A 201 -25.22 0.47 -19.06
CA THR A 201 -26.26 0.00 -20.00
C THR A 201 -26.99 -1.26 -19.49
N ASP A 202 -26.70 -1.71 -18.26
CA ASP A 202 -27.27 -2.93 -17.68
C ASP A 202 -28.57 -2.71 -16.88
N ALA A 203 -29.10 -1.49 -16.85
CA ALA A 203 -30.46 -1.26 -16.37
C ALA A 203 -31.46 -1.45 -17.53
N ALA A 204 -31.76 -2.70 -17.86
CA ALA A 204 -32.97 -3.01 -18.61
C ALA A 204 -34.17 -2.35 -17.91
N PRO A 205 -35.08 -1.66 -18.61
CA PRO A 205 -36.22 -1.03 -17.98
C PRO A 205 -37.09 -2.11 -17.33
N HIS A 206 -37.16 -2.11 -16.00
CA HIS A 206 -38.19 -2.83 -15.28
C HIS A 206 -39.54 -2.30 -15.77
N ARG A 207 -40.16 -3.07 -16.66
CA ARG A 207 -41.56 -2.95 -17.04
C ARG A 207 -42.37 -2.88 -15.74
N PRO A 208 -43.21 -1.85 -15.51
CA PRO A 208 -44.00 -1.80 -14.30
C PRO A 208 -44.91 -3.03 -14.28
N ALA A 209 -44.73 -3.86 -13.25
CA ALA A 209 -45.64 -4.95 -12.96
C ALA A 209 -47.06 -4.37 -12.84
N SER A 210 -47.95 -4.86 -13.70
CA SER A 210 -49.37 -4.55 -13.63
C SER A 210 -49.89 -4.81 -12.22
N ALA A 211 -50.51 -3.80 -11.62
CA ALA A 211 -51.15 -3.90 -10.32
C ALA A 211 -52.15 -5.08 -10.30
N PRO A 212 -52.19 -5.90 -9.23
CA PRO A 212 -53.24 -6.90 -9.09
C PRO A 212 -54.60 -6.23 -8.89
N PRO A 213 -55.70 -6.79 -9.41
CA PRO A 213 -57.02 -6.21 -9.29
C PRO A 213 -57.43 -6.14 -7.81
N GLN A 214 -57.82 -4.94 -7.36
CA GLN A 214 -58.46 -4.73 -6.08
C GLN A 214 -59.77 -5.53 -6.05
N ALA A 215 -59.79 -6.60 -5.26
CA ALA A 215 -61.03 -7.25 -4.87
C ALA A 215 -61.76 -6.31 -3.90
N ASP A 216 -62.78 -5.65 -4.44
CA ASP A 216 -63.70 -4.77 -3.75
C ASP A 216 -64.49 -5.58 -2.71
N ARG A 217 -63.98 -5.64 -1.47
CA ARG A 217 -64.73 -6.10 -0.31
C ARG A 217 -65.47 -4.90 0.28
N ASN A 218 -66.63 -4.60 -0.28
CA ASN A 218 -67.68 -3.87 0.43
C ASN A 218 -69.04 -4.54 0.20
N ARG A 219 -69.47 -5.33 1.21
CA ARG A 219 -70.89 -5.67 1.46
C ARG A 219 -71.52 -4.45 2.15
N PRO A 220 -72.81 -4.12 1.94
CA PRO A 220 -73.85 -4.85 2.69
C PRO A 220 -75.26 -4.97 2.05
N GLN A 221 -75.96 -6.02 2.51
CA GLN A 221 -77.39 -6.18 2.84
C GLN A 221 -78.55 -5.85 1.85
N HIS A 222 -79.44 -6.86 1.75
CA HIS A 222 -80.90 -6.85 2.00
C HIS A 222 -81.90 -7.20 0.87
N LYS A 223 -82.88 -8.05 1.28
CA LYS A 223 -84.19 -8.43 0.70
C LYS A 223 -84.13 -9.48 -0.43
N ARG A 224 -84.95 -10.53 -0.45
CA ARG A 224 -86.25 -10.83 0.18
C ARG A 224 -86.30 -12.25 0.75
#